data_AF-A0AAE9VMQ5-F1
#
_entry.id   AF-A0AAE9VMQ5-F1
#
_cell.length_a   1.000
_cell.length_b   1.000
_cell.length_c   1.000
_cell.angle_alpha   90.00
_cell.angle_beta   90.00
_cell.angle_gamma   90.00
#
_symmetry.space_group_name_H-M   'P 1'
#
loop_
_entity.id
_entity.type
_entity.pdbx_description
1 polymer ?
#
loop_
_entity_poly.entity_id
_entity_poly.type
_entity_poly.pdbx_seq_one_letter_code
_entity_poly.pdbx_strand_id
1 'polypeptide(L)'
;MKNSRGFSLIEVLITLVLTVIGVLGMVAMQTKAIQYTAESVTRSTAVMLVDDMLELLRSNRDKIYNKKSELIVDSKYFKKEGESFPVLNCNAYDSLTSAEDPETQLCVWAQHAKALLPGVTDEVLKSNFYIEQVDSTNAIKLGVFWVGKADECGEDLCTYSVVVEI
;
A
#
# COMPACT_ATOMS: atom_id res chain seq x y z
N MET A 1 66.39 -20.13 -19.19
CA MET A 1 66.16 -20.22 -17.72
C MET A 1 64.80 -19.63 -17.43
N LYS A 2 63.87 -20.41 -16.86
CA LYS A 2 62.49 -19.98 -16.59
C LYS A 2 62.44 -19.48 -15.14
N ASN A 3 62.36 -18.17 -14.93
CA ASN A 3 62.27 -17.58 -13.60
C ASN A 3 60.86 -17.82 -13.04
N SER A 4 60.74 -18.75 -12.11
CA SER A 4 59.53 -18.99 -11.33
C SER A 4 59.30 -17.79 -10.40
N ARG A 5 58.43 -16.86 -10.80
CA ARG A 5 57.94 -15.78 -9.94
C ARG A 5 56.93 -16.38 -8.97
N GLY A 6 57.40 -16.79 -7.79
CA GLY A 6 56.52 -17.19 -6.69
C GLY A 6 55.72 -15.99 -6.18
N PHE A 7 54.44 -16.22 -5.86
CA PHE A 7 53.59 -15.23 -5.21
C PHE A 7 54.23 -14.78 -3.89
N SER A 8 54.33 -13.47 -3.67
CA SER A 8 54.77 -12.95 -2.38
C SER A 8 53.62 -13.01 -1.37
N LEU A 9 53.89 -13.44 -0.13
CA LEU A 9 52.89 -13.48 0.96
C LEU A 9 52.22 -12.10 1.19
N ILE A 10 52.97 -11.01 0.98
CA ILE A 10 52.46 -9.64 1.08
C ILE A 10 51.42 -9.33 0.01
N GLU A 11 51.57 -9.87 -1.20
CA GLU A 11 50.70 -9.61 -2.34
C GLU A 11 49.33 -10.23 -2.10
N VAL A 12 49.30 -11.48 -1.63
CA VAL A 12 48.06 -12.16 -1.24
C VAL A 12 47.38 -11.42 -0.10
N LEU A 13 48.14 -10.97 0.91
CA LEU A 13 47.57 -10.23 2.05
C LEU A 13 46.93 -8.91 1.61
N ILE A 14 47.57 -8.16 0.71
CA ILE A 14 47.01 -6.91 0.16
C ILE A 14 45.75 -7.21 -0.67
N THR A 15 45.78 -8.25 -1.52
CA THR A 15 44.58 -8.62 -2.31
C THR A 15 43.41 -9.00 -1.42
N LEU A 16 43.67 -9.70 -0.31
CA LEU A 16 42.65 -10.10 0.66
C LEU A 16 42.05 -8.88 1.38
N VAL A 17 42.89 -7.92 1.79
CA VAL A 17 42.41 -6.66 2.39
C VAL A 17 41.54 -5.86 1.42
N LEU A 18 41.99 -5.71 0.17
CA LEU A 18 41.23 -4.97 -0.86
C LEU A 18 39.90 -5.65 -1.19
N THR A 19 39.87 -6.98 -1.29
CA THR A 19 38.64 -7.72 -1.54
C THR A 19 37.66 -7.62 -0.37
N VAL A 20 38.12 -7.70 0.88
CA VAL A 20 37.25 -7.52 2.05
C VAL A 20 36.62 -6.13 2.05
N ILE A 21 37.40 -5.06 1.82
CA ILE A 21 36.88 -3.69 1.74
C ILE A 21 35.87 -3.56 0.59
N GLY A 22 36.19 -4.12 -0.58
CA GLY A 22 35.29 -4.10 -1.74
C GLY A 22 33.96 -4.80 -1.48
N VAL A 23 33.98 -5.98 -0.87
CA VAL A 23 32.76 -6.74 -0.53
C VAL A 23 31.93 -6.00 0.53
N LEU A 24 32.55 -5.44 1.57
CA LEU A 24 31.83 -4.66 2.59
C LEU A 24 31.17 -3.42 1.98
N GLY A 25 31.86 -2.72 1.08
CA GLY A 25 31.31 -1.59 0.34
C GLY A 25 30.08 -1.99 -0.50
N MET A 26 30.17 -3.11 -1.22
CA MET A 26 29.05 -3.63 -2.01
C MET A 26 27.86 -4.02 -1.12
N VAL A 27 28.07 -4.73 -0.01
CA VAL A 27 26.99 -5.15 0.92
C VAL A 27 26.28 -3.93 1.52
N ALA A 28 27.02 -2.87 1.86
CA ALA A 28 26.44 -1.63 2.36
C ALA A 28 25.49 -0.99 1.32
N MET A 29 25.89 -0.97 0.05
CA MET A 29 25.04 -0.48 -1.04
C MET A 29 23.83 -1.40 -1.30
N GLN A 30 24.02 -2.72 -1.25
CA GLN A 30 22.92 -3.69 -1.42
C GLN A 30 21.84 -3.52 -0.36
N THR A 31 22.21 -3.22 0.90
CA THR A 31 21.24 -3.02 1.97
C THR A 31 20.32 -1.82 1.68
N LYS A 32 20.88 -0.73 1.15
CA LYS A 32 20.09 0.45 0.75
C LYS A 32 19.18 0.11 -0.43
N ALA A 33 19.68 -0.62 -1.43
CA ALA A 33 18.88 -1.06 -2.56
C ALA A 33 17.67 -1.90 -2.11
N ILE A 34 17.87 -2.85 -1.19
CA ILE A 34 16.78 -3.68 -0.65
C ILE A 34 15.70 -2.81 0.02
N GLN A 35 16.10 -1.82 0.81
CA GLN A 35 15.14 -0.91 1.47
C GLN A 35 14.29 -0.15 0.45
N TYR A 36 14.90 0.40 -0.59
CA TYR A 36 14.16 1.10 -1.65
C TYR A 36 13.23 0.16 -2.43
N THR A 37 13.66 -1.08 -2.69
CA THR A 37 12.78 -2.06 -3.35
C THR A 37 11.56 -2.41 -2.49
N ALA A 38 11.74 -2.56 -1.16
CA ALA A 38 10.63 -2.86 -0.26
C ALA A 38 9.61 -1.72 -0.21
N GLU A 39 10.07 -0.48 -0.14
CA GLU A 39 9.20 0.70 -0.18
C GLU A 39 8.43 0.80 -1.50
N SER A 40 9.11 0.59 -2.63
CA SER A 40 8.48 0.57 -3.95
C SER A 40 7.39 -0.50 -4.06
N VAL A 41 7.60 -1.68 -3.46
CA VAL A 41 6.59 -2.74 -3.41
C VAL A 41 5.38 -2.26 -2.59
N THR A 42 5.58 -1.74 -1.39
CA THR A 42 4.47 -1.25 -0.54
C THR A 42 3.65 -0.17 -1.25
N ARG A 43 4.31 0.79 -1.91
CA ARG A 43 3.61 1.83 -2.69
C ARG A 43 2.82 1.22 -3.85
N SER A 44 3.38 0.23 -4.54
CA SER A 44 2.68 -0.47 -5.63
C SER A 44 1.45 -1.23 -5.11
N THR A 45 1.56 -1.84 -3.94
CA THR A 45 0.44 -2.50 -3.25
C THR A 45 -0.64 -1.50 -2.84
N ALA A 46 -0.27 -0.30 -2.39
CA ALA A 46 -1.24 0.76 -2.09
C ALA A 46 -2.00 1.22 -3.35
N VAL A 47 -1.32 1.35 -4.49
CA VAL A 47 -1.96 1.64 -5.79
C VAL A 47 -2.92 0.52 -6.19
N MET A 48 -2.48 -0.74 -6.10
CA MET A 48 -3.32 -1.91 -6.38
C MET A 48 -4.59 -1.93 -5.51
N LEU A 49 -4.48 -1.67 -4.21
CA LEU A 49 -5.64 -1.62 -3.31
C LEU A 49 -6.63 -0.52 -3.68
N VAL A 50 -6.12 0.63 -4.15
CA VAL A 50 -6.97 1.71 -4.65
C VAL A 50 -7.66 1.28 -5.93
N ASP A 51 -6.94 0.69 -6.88
CA ASP A 51 -7.53 0.19 -8.13
C ASP A 51 -8.59 -0.90 -7.88
N ASP A 52 -8.32 -1.84 -6.97
CA ASP A 52 -9.28 -2.87 -6.56
C ASP A 52 -10.58 -2.25 -6.02
N MET A 53 -10.46 -1.21 -5.18
CA MET A 53 -11.63 -0.49 -4.68
C MET A 53 -12.36 0.25 -5.80
N LEU A 54 -11.63 0.88 -6.72
CA LEU A 54 -12.25 1.56 -7.86
C LEU A 54 -13.02 0.60 -8.77
N GLU A 55 -12.48 -0.60 -9.00
CA GLU A 55 -13.17 -1.65 -9.74
C GLU A 55 -14.41 -2.15 -8.99
N LEU A 56 -14.36 -2.29 -7.67
CA LEU A 56 -15.55 -2.58 -6.85
C LEU A 56 -16.61 -1.49 -6.97
N LEU A 57 -16.22 -0.22 -6.93
CA LEU A 57 -17.15 0.90 -7.11
C LEU A 57 -17.75 0.93 -8.53
N ARG A 58 -16.94 0.70 -9.55
CA ARG A 58 -17.37 0.59 -10.96
C ARG A 58 -18.35 -0.55 -11.17
N SER A 59 -18.07 -1.71 -10.59
CA SER A 59 -18.94 -2.89 -10.69
C SER A 59 -20.29 -2.67 -10.00
N ASN A 60 -20.32 -1.89 -8.92
CA ASN A 60 -21.52 -1.61 -8.12
C ASN A 60 -22.07 -0.20 -8.33
N ARG A 61 -22.04 0.29 -9.58
CA ARG A 61 -22.43 1.66 -9.94
C ARG A 61 -23.85 2.03 -9.45
N ASP A 62 -24.78 1.08 -9.43
CA ASP A 62 -26.17 1.28 -8.97
C ASP A 62 -26.30 1.53 -7.46
N LYS A 63 -25.27 1.20 -6.67
CA LYS A 63 -25.21 1.44 -5.22
C LYS A 63 -24.57 2.79 -4.87
N ILE A 64 -23.99 3.46 -5.86
CA ILE A 64 -23.22 4.69 -5.69
C ILE A 64 -23.89 5.85 -6.44
N TYR A 65 -24.48 5.58 -7.59
CA TYR A 65 -25.21 6.55 -8.38
C TYR A 65 -26.72 6.29 -8.35
N ASN A 66 -27.48 7.36 -8.21
CA ASN A 66 -28.92 7.29 -8.35
C ASN A 66 -29.32 7.14 -9.84
N LYS A 67 -30.62 6.98 -10.11
CA LYS A 67 -31.14 6.85 -11.50
C LYS A 67 -30.89 8.07 -12.39
N LYS A 68 -30.51 9.22 -11.83
CA LYS A 68 -30.15 10.46 -12.54
C LYS A 68 -28.64 10.59 -12.76
N SER A 69 -27.86 9.56 -12.44
CA SER A 69 -26.40 9.58 -12.52
C SER A 69 -25.73 10.57 -11.57
N GLU A 70 -26.38 10.90 -10.45
CA GLU A 70 -25.83 11.72 -9.38
C GLU A 70 -25.36 10.79 -8.25
N LEU A 71 -24.23 11.12 -7.61
CA LEU A 71 -23.72 10.41 -6.44
C LEU A 71 -24.75 10.39 -5.29
N ILE A 72 -24.89 9.24 -4.66
CA ILE A 72 -25.69 9.03 -3.45
C ILE A 72 -24.84 9.48 -2.26
N VAL A 73 -25.25 10.57 -1.60
CA VAL A 73 -24.49 11.21 -0.51
C VAL A 73 -24.19 10.26 0.65
N ASP A 74 -25.11 9.32 0.95
CA ASP A 74 -24.98 8.33 2.02
C ASP A 74 -24.78 6.91 1.46
N SER A 75 -23.96 6.75 0.41
CA SER A 75 -23.62 5.42 -0.08
C SER A 75 -22.91 4.62 1.02
N LYS A 76 -23.28 3.35 1.17
CA LYS A 76 -22.66 2.41 2.11
C LYS A 76 -21.18 2.12 1.81
N TYR A 77 -20.71 2.50 0.62
CA TYR A 77 -19.28 2.45 0.28
C TYR A 77 -18.48 3.63 0.83
N PHE A 78 -19.15 4.70 1.27
CA PHE A 78 -18.45 5.87 1.77
C PHE A 78 -18.07 5.72 3.24
N LYS A 79 -16.87 6.20 3.52
CA LYS A 79 -16.22 6.19 4.82
C LYS A 79 -15.42 7.47 4.94
N LYS A 80 -15.79 8.37 5.85
CA LYS A 80 -15.05 9.62 6.03
C LYS A 80 -13.79 9.40 6.87
N GLU A 81 -12.86 10.33 6.74
CA GLU A 81 -11.70 10.38 7.64
C GLU A 81 -12.16 10.50 9.10
N GLY A 82 -11.59 9.69 10.00
CA GLY A 82 -11.98 9.62 11.42
C GLY A 82 -13.16 8.71 11.75
N GLU A 83 -13.94 8.25 10.77
CA GLU A 83 -15.05 7.32 10.99
C GLU A 83 -14.58 5.86 11.01
N SER A 84 -15.29 4.98 11.73
CA SER A 84 -14.99 3.55 11.67
C SER A 84 -15.60 2.94 10.42
N PHE A 85 -14.95 1.92 9.84
CA PHE A 85 -15.59 1.07 8.83
C PHE A 85 -16.88 0.45 9.40
N PRO A 86 -17.97 0.35 8.61
CA PRO A 86 -19.30 0.00 9.10
C PRO A 86 -19.39 -1.40 9.73
N VAL A 87 -18.52 -2.34 9.30
CA VAL A 87 -18.40 -3.68 9.87
C VAL A 87 -16.93 -3.94 10.21
N LEU A 88 -16.64 -4.47 11.41
CA LEU A 88 -15.28 -4.80 11.87
C LEU A 88 -14.95 -6.30 11.74
N ASN A 89 -15.97 -7.16 11.65
CA ASN A 89 -15.82 -8.61 11.50
C ASN A 89 -16.39 -9.06 10.15
N CYS A 90 -15.52 -9.09 9.14
CA CYS A 90 -15.86 -9.52 7.79
C CYS A 90 -15.86 -11.05 7.74
N ASN A 91 -16.85 -11.68 8.37
CA ASN A 91 -17.04 -13.12 8.21
C ASN A 91 -17.66 -13.36 6.83
N ALA A 92 -16.81 -13.47 5.81
CA ALA A 92 -17.19 -13.77 4.43
C ALA A 92 -17.77 -15.19 4.22
N TYR A 93 -18.30 -15.83 5.27
CA TYR A 93 -18.63 -17.25 5.27
C TYR A 93 -20.10 -17.58 5.38
N ASP A 94 -21.00 -16.61 5.26
CA ASP A 94 -22.41 -16.94 5.07
C ASP A 94 -22.97 -16.34 3.78
N SER A 95 -23.14 -17.27 2.84
CA SER A 95 -23.97 -17.20 1.63
C SER A 95 -23.59 -16.19 0.52
N LEU A 96 -23.69 -16.67 -0.72
CA LEU A 96 -23.50 -15.94 -1.99
C LEU A 96 -24.25 -14.59 -2.09
N THR A 97 -25.19 -14.34 -1.17
CA THR A 97 -25.96 -13.11 -1.00
C THR A 97 -25.26 -12.01 -0.21
N SER A 98 -24.30 -12.32 0.67
CA SER A 98 -23.51 -11.31 1.40
C SER A 98 -22.36 -10.74 0.56
N ALA A 99 -22.01 -11.41 -0.54
CA ALA A 99 -21.00 -10.96 -1.48
C ALA A 99 -21.41 -9.69 -2.25
N GLU A 100 -22.71 -9.37 -2.33
CA GLU A 100 -23.23 -8.17 -3.01
C GLU A 100 -23.49 -6.99 -2.06
N ASP A 101 -23.35 -7.19 -0.74
CA ASP A 101 -23.59 -6.13 0.23
C ASP A 101 -22.38 -5.17 0.30
N PRO A 102 -22.58 -3.85 0.07
CA PRO A 102 -21.51 -2.86 0.09
C PRO A 102 -20.68 -2.83 1.36
N GLU A 103 -21.32 -2.97 2.53
CA GLU A 103 -20.63 -2.90 3.82
C GLU A 103 -19.73 -4.12 4.02
N THR A 104 -20.19 -5.30 3.59
CA THR A 104 -19.40 -6.53 3.60
C THR A 104 -18.20 -6.44 2.64
N GLN A 105 -18.40 -5.95 1.41
CA GLN A 105 -17.31 -5.76 0.45
C GLN A 105 -16.26 -4.76 0.97
N LEU A 106 -16.72 -3.63 1.50
CA LEU A 106 -15.86 -2.60 2.07
C LEU A 106 -15.06 -3.13 3.27
N CYS A 107 -15.70 -3.96 4.10
CA CYS A 107 -15.05 -4.63 5.22
C CYS A 107 -13.91 -5.55 4.74
N VAL A 108 -14.19 -6.44 3.76
CA VAL A 108 -13.19 -7.37 3.21
C VAL A 108 -12.02 -6.61 2.61
N TRP A 109 -12.30 -5.53 1.87
CA TRP A 109 -11.26 -4.65 1.34
C TRP A 109 -10.40 -4.03 2.45
N ALA A 110 -11.01 -3.52 3.52
CA ALA A 110 -10.28 -2.96 4.66
C ALA A 110 -9.40 -4.00 5.37
N GLN A 111 -9.87 -5.24 5.51
CA GLN A 111 -9.06 -6.34 6.03
C GLN A 111 -7.89 -6.69 5.10
N HIS A 112 -8.11 -6.67 3.78
CA HIS A 112 -7.04 -6.89 2.81
C HIS A 112 -5.99 -5.80 2.89
N ALA A 113 -6.41 -4.53 2.99
CA ALA A 113 -5.52 -3.39 3.19
C ALA A 113 -4.68 -3.55 4.48
N LYS A 114 -5.32 -3.96 5.59
CA LYS A 114 -4.63 -4.25 6.87
C LYS A 114 -3.60 -5.38 6.75
N ALA A 115 -3.89 -6.41 5.96
CA ALA A 115 -3.01 -7.55 5.78
C ALA A 115 -1.81 -7.25 4.86
N LEU A 116 -2.00 -6.38 3.87
CA LEU A 116 -1.01 -6.08 2.84
C LEU A 116 -0.13 -4.87 3.15
N LEU A 117 -0.64 -3.88 3.88
CA LEU A 117 0.08 -2.64 4.15
C LEU A 117 0.75 -2.68 5.54
N PRO A 118 2.04 -2.31 5.63
CA PRO A 118 2.76 -2.34 6.89
C PRO A 118 2.23 -1.29 7.88
N GLY A 119 2.10 -1.70 9.14
CA GLY A 119 1.74 -0.81 10.25
C GLY A 119 0.31 -0.28 10.22
N VAL A 120 -0.55 -0.81 9.35
CA VAL A 120 -1.98 -0.46 9.34
C VAL A 120 -2.69 -1.18 10.48
N THR A 121 -3.15 -0.41 11.47
CA THR A 121 -3.98 -0.87 12.59
C THR A 121 -5.44 -0.46 12.40
N ASP A 122 -6.34 -0.96 13.25
CA ASP A 122 -7.75 -0.52 13.21
C ASP A 122 -7.90 0.98 13.50
N GLU A 123 -6.95 1.54 14.26
CA GLU A 123 -6.87 2.98 14.50
C GLU A 123 -6.50 3.73 13.23
N VAL A 124 -5.45 3.32 12.51
CA VAL A 124 -5.04 3.95 11.24
C VAL A 124 -6.14 3.85 10.17
N LEU A 125 -6.80 2.69 10.09
CA LEU A 125 -7.97 2.51 9.22
C LEU A 125 -9.08 3.50 9.56
N LYS A 126 -9.35 3.71 10.84
CA LYS A 126 -10.36 4.67 11.31
C LYS A 126 -9.93 6.11 11.08
N SER A 127 -8.73 6.51 11.49
CA SER A 127 -8.28 7.89 11.51
C SER A 127 -7.92 8.43 10.14
N ASN A 128 -7.36 7.61 9.24
CA ASN A 128 -6.72 8.14 8.02
C ASN A 128 -7.41 7.71 6.73
N PHE A 129 -7.81 6.44 6.58
CA PHE A 129 -8.40 5.98 5.33
C PHE A 129 -9.69 6.76 5.03
N TYR A 130 -9.98 7.03 3.77
CA TYR A 130 -11.24 7.67 3.39
C TYR A 130 -11.69 7.25 2.01
N ILE A 131 -13.01 7.18 1.85
CA ILE A 131 -13.74 6.99 0.60
C ILE A 131 -14.92 7.96 0.67
N GLU A 132 -14.79 9.12 0.07
CA GLU A 132 -15.76 10.20 0.22
C GLU A 132 -16.04 10.90 -1.10
N GLN A 133 -17.21 11.51 -1.20
CA GLN A 133 -17.53 12.40 -2.31
C GLN A 133 -16.74 13.71 -2.17
N VAL A 134 -16.19 14.21 -3.28
CA VAL A 134 -15.61 15.55 -3.32
C VAL A 134 -16.74 16.58 -3.35
N ASP A 135 -16.72 17.53 -2.42
CA ASP A 135 -17.74 18.55 -2.14
C ASP A 135 -18.67 18.90 -3.32
N SER A 136 -19.89 18.34 -3.32
CA SER A 136 -20.96 18.59 -4.31
C SER A 136 -20.61 18.28 -5.77
N THR A 137 -19.51 17.60 -6.04
CA THR A 137 -19.13 17.12 -7.37
C THR A 137 -19.55 15.65 -7.55
N ASN A 138 -19.51 15.16 -8.78
CA ASN A 138 -19.78 13.74 -9.07
C ASN A 138 -18.53 12.85 -8.93
N ALA A 139 -17.50 13.36 -8.23
CA ALA A 139 -16.22 12.72 -8.05
C ALA A 139 -16.09 12.08 -6.67
N ILE A 140 -15.42 10.94 -6.63
CA ILE A 140 -15.09 10.17 -5.42
C ILE A 140 -13.60 10.32 -5.17
N LYS A 141 -13.25 10.64 -3.93
CA LYS A 141 -11.90 10.72 -3.42
C LYS A 141 -11.63 9.52 -2.52
N LEU A 142 -10.58 8.78 -2.86
CA LEU A 142 -10.15 7.58 -2.15
C LEU A 142 -8.71 7.77 -1.69
N GLY A 143 -8.43 7.45 -0.42
CA GLY A 143 -7.12 7.56 0.18
C GLY A 143 -6.78 6.34 1.03
N VAL A 144 -5.62 5.75 0.75
CA VAL A 144 -5.03 4.65 1.53
C VAL A 144 -3.75 5.12 2.19
N PHE A 145 -3.46 4.54 3.36
CA PHE A 145 -2.35 4.95 4.21
C PHE A 145 -1.57 3.73 4.71
N TRP A 146 -0.27 3.89 4.90
CA TRP A 146 0.60 2.87 5.46
C TRP A 146 1.75 3.50 6.24
N VAL A 147 2.34 2.74 7.16
CA VAL A 147 3.51 3.20 7.91
C VAL A 147 4.76 3.02 7.04
N GLY A 148 5.51 4.10 6.85
CA GLY A 148 6.78 4.09 6.15
C GLY A 148 7.86 4.83 6.95
N LYS A 149 8.94 5.21 6.29
CA LYS A 149 10.00 5.98 6.95
C LYS A 149 9.65 7.47 6.96
N ALA A 150 9.92 8.15 8.08
CA ALA A 150 9.73 9.59 8.25
C ALA A 150 10.36 10.47 7.15
N ASP A 151 11.50 10.08 6.60
CA ASP A 151 12.22 10.89 5.60
C ASP A 151 11.59 10.80 4.20
N GLU A 152 10.76 9.77 3.97
CA GLU A 152 10.04 9.51 2.72
C GLU A 152 8.55 9.92 2.83
N CYS A 153 8.03 10.06 4.06
CA CYS A 153 6.61 10.28 4.35
C CYS A 153 6.40 11.39 5.38
N GLY A 154 5.47 12.32 5.11
CA GLY A 154 5.35 13.59 5.82
C GLY A 154 5.18 13.52 7.35
N GLU A 155 4.64 12.43 7.91
CA GLU A 155 4.44 12.22 9.36
C GLU A 155 4.40 10.70 9.72
N ASP A 156 5.43 9.93 9.33
CA ASP A 156 5.52 8.44 9.48
C ASP A 156 4.46 7.62 8.71
N LEU A 157 3.35 8.26 8.32
CA LEU A 157 2.30 7.73 7.47
C LEU A 157 2.49 8.24 6.04
N CYS A 158 2.64 7.29 5.15
CA CYS A 158 2.61 7.52 3.72
C CYS A 158 1.17 7.45 3.23
N THR A 159 0.86 8.16 2.15
CA THR A 159 -0.48 8.17 1.57
C THR A 159 -0.42 8.00 0.05
N TYR A 160 -1.42 7.32 -0.48
CA TYR A 160 -1.75 7.35 -1.89
C TYR A 160 -3.23 7.69 -2.00
N SER A 161 -3.55 8.73 -2.77
CA SER A 161 -4.92 9.17 -2.98
C SER A 161 -5.20 9.46 -4.44
N VAL A 162 -6.45 9.24 -4.83
CA VAL A 162 -6.95 9.47 -6.17
C VAL A 162 -8.34 10.10 -6.10
N VAL A 163 -8.64 10.95 -7.09
CA VAL A 163 -9.96 11.51 -7.32
C VAL A 163 -10.45 11.03 -8.67
N VAL A 164 -11.61 10.39 -8.71
CA VAL A 164 -12.18 9.82 -9.95
C VAL A 164 -13.66 10.13 -10.08
N GLU A 165 -14.12 10.24 -11.32
CA GLU A 165 -15.54 10.19 -11.68
C GLU A 165 -15.80 8.84 -12.36
N ILE A 166 -16.87 8.14 -11.95
CA ILE A 166 -17.16 6.75 -12.38
C ILE A 166 -18.41 6.68 -13.27
#